data_AF-A0A8H6ZA55-F1
#
_entry.id   AF-A0A8H6ZA55-F1
#
_cell.length_a   1.000
_cell.length_b   1.000
_cell.length_c   1.000
_cell.angle_alpha   90.00
_cell.angle_beta   90.00
_cell.angle_gamma   90.00
#
_symmetry.space_group_name_H-M   'P 1'
#
loop_
_entity.id
_entity.type
_entity.pdbx_description
1 polymer ?
#
loop_
_entity_poly.entity_id
_entity_poly.type
_entity_poly.pdbx_seq_one_letter_code
_entity_poly.pdbx_strand_id
1 'polypeptide(L)'
;MSSMPLHSSPERMRRGESGSTSRSALNRVPEDNESLSESEWELEEELLLEEQGFYKGSYKRLVAFYTLAPLTALAAFALLAILPYVAYRWPKPNPPAYPYPAFLPFPLLEILASVALYSLTHILRNPVYTFSAALVSLPLPATLLSTILQTVLSILARLFTLALLLVHRYALYAYPTWEDSAFRRVWWAALRVGRRRGRGIALYRDVLVTPSAPASDPERTPLLPPRRAAPDPDAEIDQDLEQLVALKAREELEDVFGLPLIRIPAFIPCLQRVNSLLLSIGLFLLLGAAQFSTSLRWALVVLATAMHLLLAVLHAPIVLPRIGVQSAAYVGAVVSLGVFFTGLAVWDGVS
;
A
#
# COMPACT_ATOMS: atom_id res chain seq x y z
N MET A 1 10.87 45.77 14.02
CA MET A 1 9.70 44.86 14.14
C MET A 1 10.25 43.46 14.02
N SER A 2 10.30 42.73 15.14
CA SER A 2 10.90 41.39 15.22
C SER A 2 9.92 40.38 14.64
N SER A 3 10.27 39.73 13.53
CA SER A 3 9.52 38.62 12.96
C SER A 3 9.56 37.44 13.94
N MET A 4 8.41 37.08 14.50
CA MET A 4 8.29 35.83 15.23
C MET A 4 8.29 34.66 14.23
N PRO A 5 9.15 33.66 14.38
CA PRO A 5 9.14 32.48 13.52
C PRO A 5 7.86 31.67 13.80
N LEU A 6 7.00 31.57 12.78
CA LEU A 6 5.70 30.87 12.79
C LEU A 6 5.82 29.33 12.68
N HIS A 7 6.87 28.74 13.24
CA HIS A 7 7.12 27.29 13.18
C HIS A 7 6.74 26.54 14.46
N SER A 8 5.67 26.94 15.15
CA SER A 8 5.13 26.12 16.25
C SER A 8 4.13 25.10 15.69
N SER A 9 4.52 23.84 15.69
CA SER A 9 3.68 22.70 15.29
C SER A 9 2.38 22.63 16.12
N PRO A 10 1.20 22.38 15.49
CA PRO A 10 -0.08 22.26 16.19
C PRO A 10 -0.13 21.15 17.25
N GLU A 11 0.75 20.15 17.19
CA GLU A 11 0.86 19.12 18.24
C GLU A 11 1.23 19.70 19.62
N ARG A 12 2.01 20.79 19.65
CA ARG A 12 2.44 21.44 20.90
C ARG A 12 1.26 22.02 21.70
N MET A 13 0.20 22.46 21.02
CA MET A 13 -1.01 22.94 21.70
C MET A 13 -1.83 21.78 22.29
N ARG A 14 -1.83 20.61 21.66
CA ARG A 14 -2.62 19.46 22.13
C ARG A 14 -2.04 18.81 23.39
N ARG A 15 -0.72 18.93 23.61
CA ARG A 15 -0.03 18.36 24.79
C ARG A 15 0.06 19.32 25.97
N GLY A 16 -0.13 20.63 25.75
CA GLY A 16 0.04 21.66 26.79
C GLY A 16 -1.02 21.68 27.89
N GLU A 17 -2.20 21.09 27.68
CA GLU A 17 -3.32 21.21 28.64
C GLU A 17 -3.34 20.14 29.76
N SER A 18 -2.54 19.07 29.68
CA SER A 18 -2.59 17.98 30.68
C SER A 18 -1.46 17.96 31.72
N GLY A 19 -0.60 18.99 31.75
CA GLY A 19 0.67 18.94 32.50
C GLY A 19 0.89 20.06 33.53
N SER A 20 -0.16 20.72 34.05
CA SER A 20 0.01 21.72 35.12
C SER A 20 -0.09 21.02 36.49
N THR A 21 1.01 20.43 36.94
CA THR A 21 1.21 20.12 38.37
C THR A 21 2.58 20.64 38.80
N SER A 22 2.69 21.98 38.71
CA SER A 22 3.79 22.75 39.26
C SER A 22 3.65 22.78 40.79
N ARG A 23 4.29 21.86 41.51
CA ARG A 23 4.58 22.01 42.94
C ARG A 23 5.92 21.37 43.31
N SER A 24 6.85 22.24 43.72
CA SER A 24 7.91 22.00 44.70
C SER A 24 9.20 21.30 44.22
N ALA A 25 10.14 22.08 43.68
CA ALA A 25 11.50 21.64 43.35
C ALA A 25 12.59 22.66 43.79
N LEU A 26 12.43 23.29 44.95
CA LEU A 26 13.46 24.16 45.55
C LEU A 26 14.01 23.50 46.83
N ASN A 27 14.77 22.41 46.68
CA ASN A 27 15.82 21.92 47.59
C ASN A 27 16.14 20.43 47.32
N ARG A 28 16.73 20.12 46.16
CA ARG A 28 17.39 18.83 45.98
C ARG A 28 18.81 19.09 45.49
N VAL A 29 19.77 18.77 46.35
CA VAL A 29 21.20 18.75 46.05
C VAL A 29 21.40 17.80 44.85
N PRO A 30 22.16 18.18 43.81
CA PRO A 30 22.44 17.31 42.68
C PRO A 30 23.36 16.20 43.18
N GLU A 31 22.81 15.00 43.36
CA GLU A 31 23.62 13.79 43.39
C GLU A 31 24.04 13.51 41.94
N ASP A 32 25.35 13.46 41.71
CA ASP A 32 25.99 13.12 40.44
C ASP A 32 25.56 11.71 40.00
N ASN A 33 24.37 11.61 39.40
CA ASN A 33 23.92 10.40 38.74
C ASN A 33 24.51 10.41 37.33
N GLU A 34 25.83 10.11 37.27
CA GLU A 34 26.57 9.90 36.05
C GLU A 34 25.88 8.81 35.20
N SER A 35 25.66 9.13 33.92
CA SER A 35 24.99 8.31 32.90
C SER A 35 23.46 8.18 33.05
N LEU A 36 22.72 9.26 32.80
CA LEU A 36 21.58 9.09 31.87
C LEU A 36 22.18 8.38 30.66
N SER A 37 21.86 7.09 30.48
CA SER A 37 22.50 6.26 29.47
C SER A 37 22.35 6.96 28.13
N GLU A 38 23.37 6.93 27.26
CA GLU A 38 23.34 7.62 25.96
C GLU A 38 22.02 7.40 25.18
N SER A 39 21.36 6.26 25.42
CA SER A 39 20.02 5.94 24.93
C SER A 39 18.91 6.91 25.34
N GLU A 40 18.90 7.43 26.57
CA GLU A 40 17.87 8.36 27.04
C GLU A 40 18.03 9.73 26.39
N TRP A 41 19.27 10.21 26.25
CA TRP A 41 19.58 11.43 25.50
C TRP A 41 19.21 11.30 24.03
N GLU A 42 19.50 10.17 23.38
CA GLU A 42 19.10 9.92 21.99
C GLU A 42 17.58 9.89 21.82
N LEU A 43 16.86 9.31 22.78
CA LEU A 43 15.39 9.31 22.79
C LEU A 43 14.83 10.71 22.98
N GLU A 44 15.40 11.51 23.87
CA GLU A 44 14.97 12.90 24.09
C GLU A 44 15.26 13.76 22.85
N GLU A 45 16.42 13.61 22.22
CA GLU A 45 16.74 14.27 20.95
C GLU A 45 15.76 13.89 19.84
N GLU A 46 15.44 12.59 19.70
CA GLU A 46 14.47 12.12 18.72
C GLU A 46 13.07 12.69 19.00
N LEU A 47 12.64 12.74 20.26
CA LEU A 47 11.37 13.34 20.64
C LEU A 47 11.32 14.84 20.34
N LEU A 48 12.40 15.59 20.60
CA LEU A 48 12.48 17.01 20.29
C LEU A 48 12.43 17.29 18.78
N LEU A 49 13.09 16.45 17.97
CA LEU A 49 13.01 16.53 16.51
C LEU A 49 11.59 16.24 16.03
N GLU A 50 10.93 15.22 16.59
CA GLU A 50 9.56 14.87 16.23
C GLU A 50 8.56 15.98 16.60
N GLU A 51 8.74 16.65 17.75
CA GLU A 51 7.94 17.82 18.13
C GLU A 51 8.10 18.99 17.14
N GLN A 52 9.27 19.11 16.52
CA GLN A 52 9.55 20.06 15.44
C GLN A 52 9.11 19.55 14.06
N GLY A 53 8.62 18.31 13.98
CA GLY A 53 8.20 17.65 12.75
C GLY A 53 9.36 17.18 11.88
N PHE A 54 10.58 17.08 12.42
CA PHE A 54 11.77 16.49 11.82
C PHE A 54 11.96 15.04 12.26
N TYR A 55 12.70 14.27 11.47
CA TYR A 55 12.97 12.87 11.79
C TYR A 55 14.45 12.52 11.60
N LYS A 56 15.01 11.69 12.48
CA LYS A 56 16.39 11.20 12.39
C LYS A 56 16.49 10.14 11.29
N GLY A 57 17.35 10.35 10.30
CA GLY A 57 17.61 9.34 9.27
C GLY A 57 18.24 9.85 7.98
N SER A 58 18.80 8.93 7.20
CA SER A 58 19.31 9.23 5.87
C SER A 58 18.23 8.97 4.81
N TYR A 59 17.81 10.03 4.10
CA TYR A 59 16.87 9.92 2.98
C TYR A 59 17.34 8.92 1.92
N LYS A 60 18.64 8.88 1.60
CA LYS A 60 19.20 7.93 0.62
C LYS A 60 18.98 6.47 1.03
N ARG A 61 19.19 6.16 2.32
CA ARG A 61 18.96 4.83 2.88
C ARG A 61 17.47 4.47 2.87
N LEU A 62 16.61 5.41 3.23
CA LEU A 62 15.16 5.23 3.17
C LEU A 62 14.69 4.92 1.73
N VAL A 63 15.11 5.74 0.75
CA VAL A 63 14.79 5.52 -0.67
C VAL A 63 15.29 4.15 -1.12
N ALA A 64 16.52 3.75 -0.78
CA ALA A 64 17.07 2.44 -1.12
C ALA A 64 16.25 1.27 -0.53
N PHE A 65 15.73 1.41 0.70
CA PHE A 65 14.86 0.38 1.26
C PHE A 65 13.49 0.34 0.59
N TYR A 66 12.91 1.48 0.24
CA TYR A 66 11.60 1.51 -0.42
C TYR A 66 11.66 1.15 -1.91
N THR A 67 12.82 1.22 -2.57
CA THR A 67 13.02 0.63 -3.91
C THR A 67 13.05 -0.89 -3.89
N LEU A 68 13.24 -1.54 -2.73
CA LEU A 68 13.06 -2.98 -2.59
C LEU A 68 11.60 -3.38 -2.83
N ALA A 69 10.62 -2.60 -2.40
CA ALA A 69 9.20 -2.95 -2.59
C ALA A 69 8.78 -3.16 -4.07
N PRO A 70 9.14 -2.30 -5.05
CA PRO A 70 8.91 -2.60 -6.46
C PRO A 70 9.77 -3.72 -7.01
N LEU A 71 10.99 -3.92 -6.48
CA LEU A 71 11.84 -5.03 -6.90
C LEU A 71 11.25 -6.38 -6.46
N THR A 72 10.84 -6.50 -5.20
CA THR A 72 10.21 -7.72 -4.65
C THR A 72 8.89 -8.01 -5.34
N ALA A 73 8.10 -6.98 -5.66
CA ALA A 73 6.87 -7.17 -6.44
C ALA A 73 7.15 -7.66 -7.87
N LEU A 74 8.19 -7.16 -8.52
CA LEU A 74 8.60 -7.62 -9.85
C LEU A 74 9.12 -9.06 -9.79
N ALA A 75 9.92 -9.39 -8.77
CA ALA A 75 10.42 -10.74 -8.55
C ALA A 75 9.27 -11.73 -8.25
N ALA A 76 8.32 -11.35 -7.38
CA ALA A 76 7.14 -12.15 -7.09
C ALA A 76 6.24 -12.32 -8.33
N PHE A 77 6.06 -11.26 -9.13
CA PHE A 77 5.34 -11.34 -10.40
C PHE A 77 6.03 -12.32 -11.36
N ALA A 78 7.36 -12.22 -11.54
CA ALA A 78 8.11 -13.11 -12.41
C ALA A 78 8.03 -14.57 -11.93
N LEU A 79 8.17 -14.81 -10.63
CA LEU A 79 8.05 -16.13 -10.03
C LEU A 79 6.65 -16.71 -10.25
N LEU A 80 5.59 -15.94 -9.98
CA LEU A 80 4.21 -16.38 -10.19
C LEU A 80 3.84 -16.51 -11.68
N ALA A 81 4.50 -15.79 -12.58
CA ALA A 81 4.32 -15.93 -14.03
C ALA A 81 4.97 -17.22 -14.56
N ILE A 82 6.11 -17.62 -13.99
CA ILE A 82 6.83 -18.85 -14.37
C ILE A 82 6.18 -20.08 -13.73
N LEU A 83 5.59 -19.93 -12.53
CA LEU A 83 5.06 -21.03 -11.72
C LEU A 83 4.14 -21.99 -12.51
N PRO A 84 3.16 -21.54 -13.33
CA PRO A 84 2.29 -22.48 -14.05
C PRO A 84 2.99 -23.34 -15.08
N TYR A 85 4.14 -22.89 -15.61
CA TYR A 85 4.90 -23.65 -16.60
C TYR A 85 5.79 -24.70 -15.95
N VAL A 86 6.30 -24.43 -14.74
CA VAL A 86 7.17 -25.33 -14.01
C VAL A 86 6.36 -26.39 -13.25
N ALA A 87 5.30 -25.96 -12.55
CA ALA A 87 4.50 -26.82 -11.69
C ALA A 87 3.48 -27.65 -12.47
N TYR A 88 2.84 -27.08 -13.50
CA TYR A 88 1.73 -27.71 -14.22
C TYR A 88 2.13 -28.01 -15.67
N ARG A 89 2.80 -29.17 -15.85
CA ARG A 89 3.28 -29.62 -17.18
C ARG A 89 2.11 -29.88 -18.11
N TRP A 90 2.20 -29.34 -19.33
CA TRP A 90 1.12 -29.42 -20.30
C TRP A 90 1.00 -30.83 -20.89
N PRO A 91 -0.14 -31.53 -20.75
CA PRO A 91 -0.21 -32.94 -21.15
C PRO A 91 -0.34 -33.16 -22.67
N LYS A 92 -0.80 -32.16 -23.45
CA LYS A 92 -1.22 -32.38 -24.86
C LYS A 92 -0.48 -31.50 -25.88
N PRO A 93 0.18 -32.08 -26.90
CA PRO A 93 0.97 -31.32 -27.87
C PRO A 93 0.16 -30.40 -28.79
N ASN A 94 -1.16 -30.60 -28.95
CA ASN A 94 -2.02 -29.78 -29.82
C ASN A 94 -3.35 -29.42 -29.14
N PRO A 95 -3.37 -28.46 -28.19
CA PRO A 95 -4.64 -27.91 -27.70
C PRO A 95 -5.39 -27.22 -28.85
N PRO A 96 -6.74 -27.18 -28.83
CA PRO A 96 -7.49 -26.39 -29.79
C PRO A 96 -7.03 -24.93 -29.70
N ALA A 97 -6.65 -24.37 -30.84
CA ALA A 97 -6.20 -22.98 -30.91
C ALA A 97 -7.38 -22.08 -30.50
N TYR A 98 -7.22 -21.34 -29.41
CA TYR A 98 -8.11 -20.22 -29.11
C TYR A 98 -8.04 -19.23 -30.28
N PRO A 99 -9.15 -18.55 -30.59
CA PRO A 99 -9.21 -17.58 -31.68
C PRO A 99 -8.51 -16.27 -31.26
N TYR A 100 -7.20 -16.33 -31.00
CA TYR A 100 -6.40 -15.14 -30.82
C TYR A 100 -6.20 -14.45 -32.17
N PRO A 101 -6.36 -13.13 -32.25
CA PRO A 101 -5.92 -12.41 -33.42
C PRO A 101 -4.38 -12.47 -33.49
N ALA A 102 -3.84 -12.50 -34.71
CA ALA A 102 -2.39 -12.62 -34.94
C ALA A 102 -1.54 -11.54 -34.23
N PHE A 103 -2.13 -10.37 -33.97
CA PHE A 103 -1.45 -9.24 -33.35
C PHE A 103 -1.51 -9.23 -31.79
N LEU A 104 -2.36 -10.05 -31.17
CA LEU A 104 -2.43 -10.19 -29.70
C LEU A 104 -2.31 -11.66 -29.29
N PRO A 105 -1.10 -12.23 -29.34
CA PRO A 105 -0.86 -13.58 -28.85
C PRO A 105 -1.07 -13.67 -27.33
N PHE A 106 -1.41 -14.87 -26.86
CA PHE A 106 -1.35 -15.21 -25.45
C PHE A 106 0.05 -14.93 -24.87
N PRO A 107 0.19 -14.34 -23.66
CA PRO A 107 -0.85 -13.97 -22.69
C PRO A 107 -1.24 -12.47 -22.72
N LEU A 108 -0.95 -11.74 -23.81
CA LEU A 108 -1.07 -10.28 -23.84
C LEU A 108 -2.52 -9.81 -23.71
N LEU A 109 -3.47 -10.50 -24.34
CA LEU A 109 -4.89 -10.15 -24.30
C LEU A 109 -5.45 -10.29 -22.88
N GLU A 110 -5.07 -11.35 -22.16
CA GLU A 110 -5.48 -11.61 -20.78
C GLU A 110 -5.03 -10.48 -19.84
N ILE A 111 -3.76 -10.08 -19.93
CA ILE A 111 -3.19 -8.99 -19.13
C ILE A 111 -3.83 -7.65 -19.50
N LEU A 112 -3.99 -7.36 -20.79
CA LEU A 112 -4.55 -6.09 -21.24
C LEU A 112 -6.00 -5.92 -20.80
N ALA A 113 -6.83 -6.96 -20.96
CA ALA A 113 -8.23 -6.93 -20.52
C ALA A 113 -8.34 -6.73 -19.00
N SER A 114 -7.53 -7.45 -18.22
CA SER A 114 -7.56 -7.34 -16.76
C SER A 114 -7.05 -5.99 -16.27
N VAL A 115 -6.00 -5.45 -16.88
CA VAL A 115 -5.45 -4.12 -16.56
C VAL A 115 -6.42 -3.01 -16.97
N ALA A 116 -7.08 -3.11 -18.12
CA ALA A 116 -8.06 -2.13 -18.57
C ALA A 116 -9.25 -2.04 -17.59
N LEU A 117 -9.85 -3.18 -17.24
CA LEU A 117 -10.98 -3.22 -16.32
C LEU A 117 -10.58 -2.85 -14.89
N TYR A 118 -9.38 -3.25 -14.44
CA TYR A 118 -8.86 -2.78 -13.17
C TYR A 118 -8.67 -1.25 -13.16
N SER A 119 -8.11 -0.68 -14.23
CA SER A 119 -7.91 0.76 -14.35
C SER A 119 -9.24 1.51 -14.36
N LEU A 120 -10.26 0.98 -15.04
CA LEU A 120 -11.63 1.50 -15.00
C LEU A 120 -12.19 1.51 -13.58
N THR A 121 -12.12 0.37 -12.86
CA THR A 121 -12.57 0.32 -11.47
C THR A 121 -11.80 1.29 -10.57
N HIS A 122 -10.52 1.51 -10.85
CA HIS A 122 -9.70 2.44 -10.08
C HIS A 122 -10.10 3.90 -10.30
N ILE A 123 -10.35 4.30 -11.55
CA ILE A 123 -10.81 5.65 -11.89
C ILE A 123 -12.19 5.91 -11.26
N LEU A 124 -13.06 4.90 -11.21
CA LEU A 124 -14.39 5.00 -10.60
C LEU A 124 -14.37 5.12 -9.07
N ARG A 125 -13.23 4.91 -8.40
CA ARG A 125 -13.16 4.94 -6.92
C ARG A 125 -13.62 6.28 -6.34
N ASN A 126 -13.19 7.40 -6.93
CA ASN A 126 -13.57 8.73 -6.45
C ASN A 126 -15.06 9.02 -6.70
N PRO A 127 -15.61 8.81 -7.93
CA PRO A 127 -17.05 8.89 -8.17
C PRO A 127 -17.89 8.00 -7.25
N VAL A 128 -17.44 6.77 -6.96
CA VAL A 128 -18.16 5.86 -6.05
C VAL A 128 -18.15 6.40 -4.63
N TYR A 129 -17.04 7.00 -4.17
CA TYR A 129 -16.98 7.65 -2.86
C TYR A 129 -17.88 8.89 -2.80
N THR A 130 -17.84 9.78 -3.79
CA THR A 130 -18.69 10.98 -3.80
C THR A 130 -20.17 10.61 -3.85
N PHE A 131 -20.54 9.59 -4.62
CA PHE A 131 -21.90 9.05 -4.63
C PHE A 131 -22.31 8.49 -3.26
N SER A 132 -21.42 7.73 -2.60
CA SER A 132 -21.70 7.16 -1.26
C SER A 132 -21.84 8.24 -0.19
N ALA A 133 -21.00 9.28 -0.25
CA ALA A 133 -21.07 10.43 0.66
C ALA A 133 -22.30 11.32 0.40
N ALA A 134 -22.80 11.37 -0.84
CA ALA A 134 -24.06 12.04 -1.14
C ALA A 134 -25.28 11.27 -0.61
N LEU A 135 -25.21 9.93 -0.61
CA LEU A 135 -26.30 9.09 -0.12
C LEU A 135 -26.37 9.02 1.41
N VAL A 136 -25.22 9.12 2.07
CA VAL A 136 -25.11 9.01 3.54
C VAL A 136 -24.36 10.19 4.11
N SER A 137 -25.02 10.99 4.96
CA SER A 137 -24.48 12.24 5.51
C SER A 137 -23.32 12.05 6.51
N LEU A 138 -23.12 10.84 7.04
CA LEU A 138 -22.08 10.54 8.02
C LEU A 138 -20.83 9.94 7.33
N PRO A 139 -19.61 10.36 7.72
CA PRO A 139 -18.37 9.98 7.02
C PRO A 139 -18.02 8.49 7.14
N LEU A 140 -18.27 7.89 8.32
CA LEU A 140 -18.00 6.47 8.58
C LEU A 140 -18.83 5.55 7.66
N PRO A 141 -20.18 5.61 7.68
CA PRO A 141 -20.98 4.76 6.80
C PRO A 141 -20.81 5.10 5.32
N ALA A 142 -20.52 6.36 4.95
CA ALA A 142 -20.16 6.71 3.57
C ALA A 142 -18.91 5.97 3.09
N THR A 143 -17.87 5.90 3.94
CA THR A 143 -16.62 5.18 3.64
C THR A 143 -16.86 3.67 3.53
N LEU A 144 -17.67 3.09 4.43
CA LEU A 144 -18.01 1.67 4.40
C LEU A 144 -18.84 1.32 3.16
N LEU A 145 -19.86 2.11 2.85
CA LEU A 145 -20.69 1.94 1.65
C LEU A 145 -19.84 2.04 0.38
N SER A 146 -18.97 3.05 0.29
CA SER A 146 -18.03 3.22 -0.82
C SER A 146 -17.12 2.00 -0.97
N THR A 147 -16.61 1.48 0.15
CA THR A 147 -15.77 0.27 0.16
C THR A 147 -16.54 -0.95 -0.34
N ILE A 148 -17.78 -1.15 0.12
CA ILE A 148 -18.65 -2.25 -0.34
C ILE A 148 -18.92 -2.12 -1.85
N LEU A 149 -19.39 -0.97 -2.31
CA LEU A 149 -19.67 -0.73 -3.73
C LEU A 149 -18.42 -0.94 -4.60
N GLN A 150 -17.26 -0.45 -4.14
CA GLN A 150 -16.00 -0.62 -4.85
C GLN A 150 -15.55 -2.09 -4.91
N THR A 151 -15.76 -2.87 -3.84
CA THR A 151 -15.44 -4.30 -3.82
C THR A 151 -16.33 -5.09 -4.77
N VAL A 152 -17.64 -4.82 -4.78
CA VAL A 152 -18.61 -5.41 -5.71
C VAL A 152 -18.24 -5.07 -7.14
N LEU A 153 -17.97 -3.79 -7.43
CA LEU A 153 -17.53 -3.34 -8.75
C LEU A 153 -16.25 -4.06 -9.19
N SER A 154 -15.30 -4.27 -8.27
CA SER A 154 -14.08 -5.03 -8.58
C SER A 154 -14.34 -6.51 -8.88
N ILE A 155 -15.26 -7.17 -8.17
CA ILE A 155 -15.65 -8.56 -8.45
C ILE A 155 -16.37 -8.67 -9.80
N LEU A 156 -17.31 -7.76 -10.08
CA LEU A 156 -18.00 -7.69 -11.37
C LEU A 156 -17.03 -7.47 -12.52
N ALA A 157 -16.05 -6.58 -12.36
CA ALA A 157 -15.01 -6.36 -13.36
C ALA A 157 -14.20 -7.62 -13.63
N ARG A 158 -13.85 -8.42 -12.61
CA ARG A 158 -13.14 -9.70 -12.81
C ARG A 158 -14.00 -10.74 -13.53
N LEU A 159 -15.27 -10.86 -13.16
CA LEU A 159 -16.23 -11.73 -13.86
C LEU A 159 -16.39 -11.30 -15.32
N PHE A 160 -16.44 -10.01 -15.58
CA PHE A 160 -16.50 -9.45 -16.93
C PHE A 160 -15.21 -9.71 -17.71
N THR A 161 -14.02 -9.60 -17.10
CA THR A 161 -12.74 -10.01 -17.71
C THR A 161 -12.80 -11.47 -18.17
N LEU A 162 -13.27 -12.38 -17.31
CA LEU A 162 -13.37 -13.81 -17.62
C LEU A 162 -14.38 -14.08 -18.75
N ALA A 163 -15.51 -13.37 -18.73
CA ALA A 163 -16.52 -13.45 -19.78
C ALA A 163 -16.00 -12.92 -21.13
N LEU A 164 -15.34 -11.77 -21.15
CA LEU A 164 -14.72 -11.19 -22.35
C LEU A 164 -13.66 -12.09 -22.96
N LEU A 165 -12.85 -12.73 -22.10
CA LEU A 165 -11.84 -13.69 -22.54
C LEU A 165 -12.46 -15.02 -23.00
N LEU A 166 -13.77 -15.22 -22.83
CA LEU A 166 -14.49 -16.43 -23.22
C LEU A 166 -13.86 -17.70 -22.62
N VAL A 167 -13.37 -17.60 -21.37
CA VAL A 167 -12.61 -18.68 -20.70
C VAL A 167 -13.42 -19.98 -20.66
N HIS A 168 -14.67 -19.92 -20.19
CA HIS A 168 -15.53 -21.09 -20.08
C HIS A 168 -15.95 -21.68 -21.44
N ARG A 169 -16.19 -20.83 -22.46
CA ARG A 169 -16.69 -21.27 -23.77
C ARG A 169 -15.71 -22.14 -24.53
N TYR A 170 -14.42 -21.91 -24.34
CA TYR A 170 -13.33 -22.62 -25.01
C TYR A 170 -12.55 -23.50 -24.05
N ALA A 171 -13.14 -23.86 -22.90
CA ALA A 171 -12.57 -24.85 -22.02
C ALA A 171 -12.76 -26.25 -22.62
N LEU A 172 -11.76 -27.11 -22.43
CA LEU A 172 -11.78 -28.50 -22.89
C LEU A 172 -12.57 -29.41 -21.94
N TYR A 173 -12.54 -29.09 -20.65
CA TYR A 173 -13.17 -29.89 -19.61
C TYR A 173 -14.43 -29.18 -19.08
N ALA A 174 -15.44 -29.97 -18.70
CA ALA A 174 -16.68 -29.44 -18.12
C ALA A 174 -16.51 -28.97 -16.67
N TYR A 175 -15.41 -29.34 -16.01
CA TYR A 175 -15.07 -29.00 -14.64
C TYR A 175 -13.71 -28.28 -14.60
N PRO A 176 -13.47 -27.44 -13.58
CA PRO A 176 -12.20 -26.72 -13.44
C PRO A 176 -11.07 -27.71 -13.15
N THR A 177 -10.08 -27.77 -14.04
CA THR A 177 -8.86 -28.59 -13.86
C THR A 177 -7.65 -27.83 -14.37
N TRP A 178 -6.50 -27.99 -13.70
CA TRP A 178 -5.24 -27.35 -14.08
C TRP A 178 -4.71 -27.83 -15.44
N GLU A 179 -5.17 -29.00 -15.91
CA GLU A 179 -4.84 -29.53 -17.24
C GLU A 179 -5.45 -28.71 -18.39
N ASP A 180 -6.48 -27.92 -18.10
CA ASP A 180 -7.15 -27.08 -19.09
C ASP A 180 -6.34 -25.81 -19.36
N SER A 181 -6.30 -25.41 -20.63
CA SER A 181 -5.80 -24.09 -21.05
C SER A 181 -6.50 -22.92 -20.35
N ALA A 182 -7.77 -23.09 -19.98
CA ALA A 182 -8.53 -22.13 -19.20
C ALA A 182 -7.81 -21.74 -17.89
N PHE A 183 -7.18 -22.70 -17.19
CA PHE A 183 -6.46 -22.44 -15.95
C PHE A 183 -5.36 -21.38 -16.14
N ARG A 184 -4.52 -21.53 -17.17
CA ARG A 184 -3.44 -20.57 -17.46
C ARG A 184 -3.98 -19.21 -17.87
N ARG A 185 -5.07 -19.16 -18.62
CA ARG A 185 -5.69 -17.88 -19.02
C ARG A 185 -6.23 -17.12 -17.82
N VAL A 186 -6.92 -17.82 -16.91
CA VAL A 186 -7.37 -17.26 -15.63
C VAL A 186 -6.19 -16.78 -14.81
N TRP A 187 -5.11 -17.56 -14.74
CA TRP A 187 -3.88 -17.21 -14.04
C TRP A 187 -3.25 -15.92 -14.57
N TRP A 188 -3.06 -15.81 -15.89
CA TRP A 188 -2.50 -14.62 -16.53
C TRP A 188 -3.41 -13.40 -16.44
N ALA A 189 -4.72 -13.58 -16.55
CA ALA A 189 -5.68 -12.51 -16.30
C ALA A 189 -5.58 -11.98 -14.86
N ALA A 190 -5.22 -12.85 -13.91
CA ALA A 190 -5.05 -12.46 -12.51
C ALA A 190 -3.71 -11.76 -12.22
N LEU A 191 -2.68 -12.06 -13.01
CA LEU A 191 -1.36 -11.44 -12.96
C LEU A 191 -1.40 -10.03 -13.54
N ARG A 192 -1.78 -9.08 -12.70
CA ARG A 192 -1.71 -7.65 -13.01
C ARG A 192 -0.51 -7.02 -12.33
N VAL A 193 0.21 -6.17 -13.05
CA VAL A 193 1.32 -5.41 -12.49
C VAL A 193 0.75 -4.32 -11.58
N GLY A 194 1.02 -4.43 -10.28
CA GLY A 194 0.62 -3.42 -9.31
C GLY A 194 1.24 -2.06 -9.62
N ARG A 195 0.45 -0.98 -9.48
CA ARG A 195 0.94 0.38 -9.71
C ARG A 195 1.98 0.75 -8.64
N ARG A 196 3.14 1.27 -9.06
CA ARG A 196 4.15 1.79 -8.14
C ARG A 196 3.67 3.10 -7.54
N ARG A 197 3.25 3.10 -6.27
CA ARG A 197 3.06 4.32 -5.48
C ARG A 197 4.39 4.67 -4.79
N GLY A 198 5.24 5.42 -5.49
CA GLY A 198 6.52 5.92 -4.94
C GLY A 198 6.48 7.38 -4.47
N ARG A 199 5.35 8.08 -4.68
CA ARG A 199 5.30 9.54 -4.46
C ARG A 199 5.35 9.95 -2.99
N GLY A 200 4.87 9.12 -2.06
CA GLY A 200 4.82 9.46 -0.64
C GLY A 200 6.19 9.63 0.02
N ILE A 201 7.23 8.96 -0.49
CA ILE A 201 8.58 9.03 0.11
C ILE A 201 9.24 10.38 -0.19
N ALA A 202 8.91 11.01 -1.33
CA ALA A 202 9.46 12.31 -1.69
C ALA A 202 9.07 13.40 -0.68
N LEU A 203 7.93 13.24 0.00
CA LEU A 203 7.45 14.15 1.06
C LEU A 203 8.37 14.18 2.29
N TYR A 204 9.26 13.20 2.46
CA TYR A 204 10.19 13.12 3.59
C TYR A 204 11.59 13.63 3.26
N ARG A 205 11.82 14.13 2.02
CA ARG A 205 13.15 14.58 1.59
C ARG A 205 13.70 15.69 2.46
N ASP A 206 12.87 16.67 2.79
CA ASP A 206 13.29 17.90 3.47
C ASP A 206 13.17 17.80 5.00
N VAL A 207 12.61 16.70 5.48
CA VAL A 207 12.30 16.47 6.90
C VAL A 207 13.34 15.56 7.57
N LEU A 208 14.03 14.73 6.78
CA LEU A 208 14.99 13.79 7.30
C LEU A 208 16.33 14.45 7.57
N VAL A 209 16.67 14.56 8.84
CA VAL A 209 17.95 15.07 9.31
C VAL A 209 18.90 13.88 9.46
N THR A 210 20.00 13.93 8.69
CA THR A 210 21.08 12.96 8.91
C THR A 210 21.82 13.41 10.16
N PRO A 211 21.93 12.58 11.22
CA PRO A 211 22.73 12.95 12.38
C PRO A 211 24.15 13.21 11.88
N SER A 212 24.58 14.46 11.97
CA SER A 212 25.96 14.81 11.70
C SER A 212 26.80 13.98 12.66
N ALA A 213 27.75 13.22 12.13
CA ALA A 213 28.74 12.56 12.99
C ALA A 213 29.27 13.62 13.97
N PRO A 214 29.43 13.28 15.27
CA PRO A 214 29.85 14.24 16.28
C PRO A 214 31.08 14.95 15.75
N ALA A 215 30.91 16.22 15.40
CA ALA A 215 31.92 16.98 14.71
C ALA A 215 33.12 17.04 15.63
N SER A 216 34.20 16.37 15.24
CA SER A 216 35.46 16.36 15.99
C SER A 216 36.18 17.72 15.96
N ASP A 217 35.51 18.79 15.52
CA ASP A 217 36.03 20.15 15.51
C ASP A 217 34.86 21.16 15.61
N PRO A 218 34.60 21.75 16.79
CA PRO A 218 33.60 22.81 16.95
C PRO A 218 34.01 24.16 16.33
N GLU A 219 35.19 24.26 15.70
CA GLU A 219 35.84 25.56 15.46
C GLU A 219 35.74 26.10 14.02
N ARG A 220 35.14 25.37 13.06
CA ARG A 220 35.18 25.80 11.64
C ARG A 220 33.89 25.58 10.87
N THR A 221 32.82 26.25 11.29
CA THR A 221 31.68 26.52 10.40
C THR A 221 31.48 28.03 10.30
N PRO A 222 31.74 28.66 9.14
CA PRO A 222 31.50 30.08 8.96
C PRO A 222 30.02 30.38 9.22
N LEU A 223 29.75 31.21 10.24
CA LEU A 223 28.44 31.52 10.80
C LEU A 223 27.50 32.29 9.86
N LEU A 224 27.93 32.60 8.65
CA LEU A 224 27.14 33.34 7.69
C LEU A 224 27.18 32.59 6.35
N PRO A 225 26.06 31.97 5.93
CA PRO A 225 25.94 31.56 4.54
C PRO A 225 26.21 32.78 3.66
N PRO A 226 26.93 32.62 2.53
CA PRO A 226 27.24 33.72 1.64
C PRO A 226 25.95 34.45 1.29
N ARG A 227 25.95 35.78 1.48
CA ARG A 227 24.83 36.70 1.24
C ARG A 227 24.25 36.45 -0.15
N ARG A 228 23.26 35.56 -0.23
CA ARG A 228 22.49 35.33 -1.45
C ARG A 228 21.82 36.65 -1.81
N ALA A 229 21.83 36.99 -3.10
CA ALA A 229 21.02 38.09 -3.62
C ALA A 229 19.59 37.91 -3.10
N ALA A 230 18.95 39.02 -2.71
CA ALA A 230 17.60 39.00 -2.15
C ALA A 230 16.71 38.15 -3.07
N PRO A 231 16.15 37.03 -2.56
CA PRO A 231 15.28 36.19 -3.35
C PRO A 231 14.09 37.01 -3.82
N ASP A 232 13.61 36.69 -5.02
CA ASP A 232 12.36 37.22 -5.55
C ASP A 232 11.24 36.85 -4.54
N PRO A 233 10.51 37.82 -3.96
CA PRO A 233 9.48 37.54 -2.96
C PRO A 233 8.42 36.58 -3.48
N ASP A 234 8.11 36.60 -4.77
CA ASP A 234 7.15 35.69 -5.37
C ASP A 234 7.65 34.24 -5.34
N ALA A 235 8.95 34.03 -5.58
CA ALA A 235 9.57 32.70 -5.52
C ALA A 235 9.63 32.15 -4.09
N GLU A 236 9.77 33.02 -3.08
CA GLU A 236 9.70 32.63 -1.66
C GLU A 236 8.29 32.16 -1.28
N ILE A 237 7.25 32.88 -1.71
CA ILE A 237 5.85 32.50 -1.48
C ILE A 237 5.51 31.16 -2.13
N ASP A 238 5.93 30.95 -3.38
CA ASP A 238 5.71 29.69 -4.08
C ASP A 238 6.40 28.52 -3.37
N GLN A 239 7.63 28.72 -2.88
CA GLN A 239 8.37 27.72 -2.11
C GLN A 239 7.67 27.41 -0.78
N ASP A 240 7.21 28.42 -0.06
CA ASP A 240 6.47 28.25 1.20
C ASP A 240 5.14 27.50 0.97
N LEU A 241 4.43 27.82 -0.12
CA LEU A 241 3.20 27.13 -0.51
C LEU A 241 3.46 25.65 -0.83
N GLU A 242 4.52 25.35 -1.59
CA GLU A 242 4.93 23.97 -1.89
C GLU A 242 5.27 23.19 -0.61
N GLN A 243 5.97 23.82 0.34
CA GLN A 243 6.28 23.23 1.64
C GLN A 243 5.01 22.94 2.45
N LEU A 244 4.06 23.88 2.50
CA LEU A 244 2.78 23.68 3.19
C LEU A 244 1.96 22.55 2.56
N VAL A 245 1.95 22.45 1.23
CA VAL A 245 1.30 21.34 0.51
C VAL A 245 1.98 20.01 0.84
N ALA A 246 3.31 19.98 0.90
CA ALA A 246 4.07 18.78 1.27
C ALA A 246 3.82 18.35 2.73
N LEU A 247 3.78 19.31 3.66
CA LEU A 247 3.47 19.08 5.08
C LEU A 247 2.06 18.52 5.25
N LYS A 248 1.07 19.11 4.59
CA LYS A 248 -0.31 18.61 4.62
C LYS A 248 -0.43 17.22 4.01
N ALA A 249 0.21 16.97 2.87
CA ALA A 249 0.19 15.67 2.23
C ALA A 249 0.88 14.58 3.09
N ARG A 250 1.88 14.96 3.89
CA ARG A 250 2.52 14.09 4.87
C ARG A 250 1.55 13.80 6.02
N GLU A 251 0.97 14.82 6.65
CA GLU A 251 0.00 14.67 7.73
C GLU A 251 -1.17 13.75 7.32
N GLU A 252 -1.75 13.96 6.14
CA GLU A 252 -2.81 13.10 5.61
C GLU A 252 -2.37 11.62 5.44
N LEU A 253 -1.11 11.40 5.09
CA LEU A 253 -0.55 10.04 4.97
C LEU A 253 -0.36 9.39 6.34
N GLU A 254 0.13 10.16 7.31
CA GLU A 254 0.37 9.71 8.68
C GLU A 254 -0.95 9.41 9.39
N ASP A 255 -1.98 10.23 9.17
CA ASP A 255 -3.35 9.98 9.65
C ASP A 255 -3.92 8.66 9.11
N VAL A 256 -3.68 8.35 7.83
CA VAL A 256 -4.19 7.11 7.20
C VAL A 256 -3.50 5.87 7.77
N PHE A 257 -2.20 5.94 8.08
CA PHE A 257 -1.44 4.81 8.62
C PHE A 257 -1.45 4.75 10.15
N GLY A 258 -1.75 5.85 10.83
CA GLY A 258 -1.63 6.03 12.28
C GLY A 258 -0.19 6.18 12.77
N LEU A 259 0.79 6.28 11.87
CA LEU A 259 2.21 6.42 12.20
C LEU A 259 2.99 6.99 11.02
N PRO A 260 4.15 7.65 11.27
CA PRO A 260 4.99 8.19 10.22
C PRO A 260 5.54 7.09 9.32
N LEU A 261 5.55 7.35 8.01
CA LEU A 261 5.92 6.35 6.99
C LEU A 261 7.30 5.75 7.26
N ILE A 262 8.24 6.55 7.77
CA ILE A 262 9.62 6.15 8.05
C ILE A 262 9.73 5.04 9.10
N ARG A 263 8.73 4.91 10.00
CA ARG A 263 8.69 3.88 11.04
C ARG A 263 8.13 2.55 10.52
N ILE A 264 7.56 2.53 9.31
CA ILE A 264 7.06 1.29 8.70
C ILE A 264 8.25 0.48 8.17
N PRO A 265 8.47 -0.75 8.66
CA PRO A 265 9.55 -1.59 8.15
C PRO A 265 9.37 -1.88 6.64
N ALA A 266 10.44 -1.78 5.87
CA ALA A 266 10.40 -1.90 4.40
C ALA A 266 9.86 -3.27 3.90
N PHE A 267 9.93 -4.32 4.72
CA PHE A 267 9.36 -5.62 4.38
C PHE A 267 7.83 -5.62 4.36
N ILE A 268 7.16 -4.72 5.10
CA ILE A 268 5.70 -4.65 5.16
C ILE A 268 5.10 -4.23 3.80
N PRO A 269 5.56 -3.15 3.13
CA PRO A 269 5.16 -2.86 1.76
C PRO A 269 5.49 -3.98 0.77
N CYS A 270 6.62 -4.70 0.96
CA CYS A 270 6.96 -5.85 0.12
C CYS A 270 5.90 -6.96 0.27
N LEU A 271 5.60 -7.33 1.52
CA LEU A 271 4.61 -8.35 1.86
C LEU A 271 3.22 -7.97 1.33
N GLN A 272 2.77 -6.73 1.52
CA GLN A 272 1.48 -6.26 0.99
C GLN A 272 1.35 -6.41 -0.52
N ARG A 273 2.44 -6.21 -1.28
CA ARG A 273 2.43 -6.41 -2.74
C ARG A 273 2.34 -7.88 -3.13
N VAL A 274 3.08 -8.74 -2.45
CA VAL A 274 2.99 -10.20 -2.65
C VAL A 274 1.58 -10.69 -2.31
N ASN A 275 1.02 -10.26 -1.17
CA ASN A 275 -0.34 -10.59 -0.75
C ASN A 275 -1.38 -10.15 -1.79
N SER A 276 -1.22 -8.95 -2.38
CA SER A 276 -2.12 -8.45 -3.42
C SER A 276 -2.09 -9.31 -4.69
N LEU A 277 -0.91 -9.81 -5.08
CA LEU A 277 -0.77 -10.73 -6.21
C LEU A 277 -1.41 -12.09 -5.92
N LEU A 278 -1.10 -12.69 -4.76
CA LEU A 278 -1.66 -13.98 -4.33
C LEU A 278 -3.19 -13.92 -4.23
N LEU A 279 -3.72 -12.88 -3.57
CA LEU A 279 -5.16 -12.65 -3.46
C LEU A 279 -5.79 -12.44 -4.85
N SER A 280 -5.13 -11.71 -5.75
CA SER A 280 -5.61 -11.52 -7.13
C SER A 280 -5.78 -12.88 -7.83
N ILE A 281 -4.73 -13.70 -7.81
CA ILE A 281 -4.72 -15.05 -8.42
C ILE A 281 -5.80 -15.93 -7.80
N GLY A 282 -5.84 -16.07 -6.48
CA GLY A 282 -6.83 -16.90 -5.80
C GLY A 282 -8.27 -16.49 -6.09
N LEU A 283 -8.57 -15.19 -6.07
CA LEU A 283 -9.92 -14.70 -6.42
C LEU A 283 -10.28 -14.96 -7.89
N PHE A 284 -9.35 -14.79 -8.83
CA PHE A 284 -9.60 -15.12 -10.24
C PHE A 284 -9.80 -16.62 -10.44
N LEU A 285 -9.06 -17.48 -9.73
CA LEU A 285 -9.25 -18.93 -9.76
C LEU A 285 -10.63 -19.32 -9.24
N LEU A 286 -11.06 -18.77 -8.10
CA LEU A 286 -12.40 -19.03 -7.54
C LEU A 286 -13.51 -18.55 -8.49
N LEU A 287 -13.39 -17.34 -9.03
CA LEU A 287 -14.38 -16.78 -9.96
C LEU A 287 -14.37 -17.51 -11.31
N GLY A 288 -13.21 -17.98 -11.77
CA GLY A 288 -13.06 -18.83 -12.96
C GLY A 288 -13.79 -20.15 -12.78
N ALA A 289 -13.55 -20.84 -11.65
CA ALA A 289 -14.23 -22.09 -11.31
C ALA A 289 -15.76 -21.93 -11.17
N ALA A 290 -16.21 -20.79 -10.66
CA ALA A 290 -17.64 -20.46 -10.57
C ALA A 290 -18.35 -20.44 -11.94
N GLN A 291 -17.61 -20.23 -13.04
CA GLN A 291 -18.20 -20.29 -14.38
C GLN A 291 -18.55 -21.72 -14.79
N PHE A 292 -17.77 -22.72 -14.33
CA PHE A 292 -17.94 -24.15 -14.66
C PHE A 292 -19.02 -24.85 -13.83
N SER A 293 -19.16 -24.48 -12.55
CA SER A 293 -20.17 -25.09 -11.67
C SER A 293 -21.48 -24.31 -11.72
N THR A 294 -22.61 -24.98 -11.95
CA THR A 294 -23.94 -24.37 -11.80
C THR A 294 -24.37 -24.30 -10.34
N SER A 295 -24.10 -25.37 -9.57
CA SER A 295 -24.49 -25.49 -8.16
C SER A 295 -23.65 -24.60 -7.23
N LEU A 296 -22.33 -24.54 -7.43
CA LEU A 296 -21.42 -23.80 -6.55
C LEU A 296 -21.14 -22.36 -7.00
N ARG A 297 -21.71 -21.91 -8.13
CA ARG A 297 -21.44 -20.59 -8.72
C ARG A 297 -21.56 -19.46 -7.70
N TRP A 298 -22.72 -19.36 -7.07
CA TRP A 298 -23.02 -18.28 -6.16
C TRP A 298 -22.22 -18.40 -4.86
N ALA A 299 -22.02 -19.62 -4.35
CA ALA A 299 -21.20 -19.85 -3.16
C ALA A 299 -19.75 -19.34 -3.37
N LEU A 300 -19.14 -19.65 -4.51
CA LEU A 300 -17.78 -19.19 -4.84
C LEU A 300 -17.71 -17.68 -5.05
N VAL A 301 -18.70 -17.07 -5.71
CA VAL A 301 -18.77 -15.61 -5.89
C VAL A 301 -18.96 -14.88 -4.56
N VAL A 302 -19.83 -15.39 -3.69
CA VAL A 302 -20.06 -14.85 -2.34
C VAL A 302 -18.79 -14.98 -1.50
N LEU A 303 -18.12 -16.13 -1.52
CA LEU A 303 -16.87 -16.34 -0.81
C LEU A 303 -15.77 -15.38 -1.29
N ALA A 304 -15.59 -15.26 -2.61
CA ALA A 304 -14.63 -14.33 -3.20
C ALA A 304 -14.93 -12.87 -2.82
N THR A 305 -16.21 -12.49 -2.81
CA THR A 305 -16.66 -11.14 -2.43
C THR A 305 -16.43 -10.88 -0.95
N ALA A 306 -16.77 -11.83 -0.08
CA ALA A 306 -16.59 -11.73 1.37
C ALA A 306 -15.10 -11.59 1.74
N MET A 307 -14.22 -12.41 1.15
CA MET A 307 -12.77 -12.33 1.41
C MET A 307 -12.17 -11.01 0.92
N HIS A 308 -12.60 -10.53 -0.25
CA HIS A 308 -12.14 -9.23 -0.76
C HIS A 308 -12.66 -8.07 0.09
N LEU A 309 -13.92 -8.13 0.52
CA LEU A 309 -14.53 -7.12 1.39
C LEU A 309 -13.86 -7.07 2.76
N LEU A 310 -13.60 -8.24 3.38
CA LEU A 310 -12.89 -8.34 4.65
C LEU A 310 -11.55 -7.60 4.60
N LEU A 311 -10.75 -7.87 3.57
CA LEU A 311 -9.45 -7.22 3.40
C LEU A 311 -9.57 -5.74 3.04
N ALA A 312 -10.60 -5.34 2.28
CA ALA A 312 -10.85 -3.95 1.96
C ALA A 312 -11.23 -3.12 3.20
N VAL A 313 -12.07 -3.68 4.08
CA VAL A 313 -12.44 -3.07 5.36
C VAL A 313 -11.24 -3.00 6.30
N LEU A 314 -10.40 -4.05 6.34
CA LEU A 314 -9.18 -4.06 7.14
C LEU A 314 -8.21 -2.92 6.75
N HIS A 315 -8.15 -2.56 5.47
CA HIS A 315 -7.32 -1.46 4.95
C HIS A 315 -8.08 -0.13 4.83
N ALA A 316 -9.29 -0.03 5.37
CA ALA A 316 -10.01 1.24 5.41
C ALA A 316 -9.29 2.22 6.35
N PRO A 317 -9.25 3.53 6.03
CA PRO A 317 -8.48 4.52 6.79
C PRO A 317 -8.95 4.66 8.25
N ILE A 318 -10.15 4.19 8.59
CA ILE A 318 -10.69 4.21 9.95
C ILE A 318 -10.18 3.02 10.79
N VAL A 319 -9.97 1.87 10.13
CA VAL A 319 -9.65 0.60 10.78
C VAL A 319 -8.13 0.40 10.87
N LEU A 320 -7.41 0.81 9.82
CA LEU A 320 -5.98 0.60 9.69
C LEU A 320 -5.16 1.24 10.83
N PRO A 321 -5.40 2.50 11.27
CA PRO A 321 -4.68 3.11 12.38
C PRO A 321 -4.91 2.39 13.72
N ARG A 322 -6.08 1.76 13.90
CA ARG A 322 -6.44 1.09 15.16
C ARG A 322 -5.79 -0.29 15.31
N ILE A 323 -5.65 -1.02 14.20
CA ILE A 323 -5.09 -2.37 14.18
C ILE A 323 -3.57 -2.32 13.98
N GLY A 324 -3.08 -1.27 13.33
CA GLY A 324 -1.69 -1.12 12.92
C GLY A 324 -1.42 -1.77 11.57
N VAL A 325 -0.56 -1.12 10.78
CA VAL A 325 -0.22 -1.54 9.42
C VAL A 325 0.44 -2.93 9.38
N GLN A 326 1.24 -3.26 10.40
CA GLN A 326 1.93 -4.54 10.49
C GLN A 326 0.94 -5.70 10.65
N SER A 327 0.05 -5.61 11.64
CA SER A 327 -1.02 -6.57 11.90
C SER A 327 -1.91 -6.76 10.68
N ALA A 328 -2.32 -5.66 10.03
CA ALA A 328 -3.12 -5.71 8.80
C ALA A 328 -2.39 -6.43 7.65
N ALA A 329 -1.07 -6.24 7.52
CA ALA A 329 -0.26 -6.92 6.51
C ALA A 329 -0.14 -8.44 6.77
N TYR A 330 0.03 -8.87 8.02
CA TYR A 330 0.09 -10.28 8.38
C TYR A 330 -1.26 -10.99 8.21
N VAL A 331 -2.35 -10.38 8.67
CA VAL A 331 -3.71 -10.90 8.43
C VAL A 331 -3.98 -10.98 6.92
N GLY A 332 -3.59 -9.95 6.17
CA GLY A 332 -3.64 -9.95 4.72
C GLY A 332 -2.87 -11.10 4.08
N ALA A 333 -1.69 -11.44 4.61
CA ALA A 333 -0.87 -12.56 4.13
C ALA A 333 -1.61 -13.89 4.31
N VAL A 334 -2.10 -14.16 5.52
CA VAL A 334 -2.84 -15.40 5.84
C VAL A 334 -4.08 -15.55 4.95
N VAL A 335 -4.90 -14.50 4.85
CA VAL A 335 -6.11 -14.54 4.01
C VAL A 335 -5.77 -14.70 2.54
N SER A 336 -4.76 -13.97 2.02
CA SER A 336 -4.37 -14.07 0.61
C SER A 336 -3.83 -15.46 0.25
N LEU A 337 -3.06 -16.07 1.15
CA LEU A 337 -2.51 -17.41 0.98
C LEU A 337 -3.62 -18.46 1.01
N GLY A 338 -4.55 -18.34 1.97
CA GLY A 338 -5.73 -19.21 2.05
C GLY A 338 -6.58 -19.13 0.78
N VAL A 339 -6.91 -17.92 0.31
CA VAL A 339 -7.68 -17.74 -0.94
C VAL A 339 -6.93 -18.27 -2.16
N PHE A 340 -5.60 -18.12 -2.20
CA PHE A 340 -4.76 -18.66 -3.26
C PHE A 340 -4.80 -20.20 -3.31
N PHE A 341 -4.58 -20.87 -2.17
CA PHE A 341 -4.60 -22.33 -2.11
C PHE A 341 -6.00 -22.92 -2.28
N THR A 342 -7.05 -22.30 -1.74
CA THR A 342 -8.44 -22.70 -2.04
C THR A 342 -8.72 -22.57 -3.53
N GLY A 343 -8.26 -21.48 -4.15
CA GLY A 343 -8.32 -21.29 -5.60
C GLY A 343 -7.61 -22.42 -6.35
N LEU A 344 -6.39 -22.77 -5.97
CA LEU A 344 -5.65 -23.89 -6.58
C LEU A 344 -6.35 -25.24 -6.39
N ALA A 345 -6.86 -25.52 -5.18
CA ALA A 345 -7.50 -26.78 -4.84
C ALA A 345 -8.79 -27.01 -5.66
N VAL A 346 -9.57 -25.95 -5.92
CA VAL A 346 -10.76 -26.04 -6.78
C VAL A 346 -10.42 -26.38 -8.24
N TRP A 347 -9.17 -26.18 -8.66
CA TRP A 347 -8.67 -26.55 -9.99
C TRP A 347 -7.82 -27.83 -9.96
N ASP A 348 -7.91 -28.64 -8.91
CA ASP A 348 -7.12 -29.86 -8.67
C ASP A 348 -5.59 -29.65 -8.62
N GLY A 349 -5.13 -28.40 -8.45
CA GLY A 349 -3.71 -28.05 -8.50
C GLY A 349 -2.90 -28.39 -7.23
N VAL A 350 -3.53 -28.93 -6.19
CA VAL A 350 -2.91 -29.27 -4.89
C VAL A 350 -3.06 -30.77 -4.57
N SER A 351 -3.24 -31.61 -5.60
CA SER A 351 -3.47 -33.05 -5.46
C SER A 351 -2.21 -33.88 -5.28
#